data_AF-A0A7W4HK51-F1
#
_entry.id   AF-A0A7W4HK51-F1
#
_cell.length_a   1.000
_cell.length_b   1.000
_cell.length_c   1.000
_cell.angle_alpha   90.00
_cell.angle_beta   90.00
_cell.angle_gamma   90.00
#
_symmetry.space_group_name_H-M   'P 1'
#
loop_
_entity.id
_entity.type
_entity.pdbx_description
1 polymer ?
#
loop_
_entity_poly.entity_id
_entity_poly.type
_entity_poly.pdbx_seq_one_letter_code
_entity_poly.pdbx_strand_id
1 'polypeptide(L)'
;MKIKVISSNWSGERNYIPKEEETLYEIQLNKKYTVKAWEFSDAEGNKRKVEIFSFEITQIGDDYISIHCFQPFSVDEKGINLMGKKQDFTININKPIRLITLTIDYGDIFTLSLVK
;
A
#
# COMPACT_ATOMS: atom_id res chain seq x y z
N MET A 1 -18.22 7.17 -2.98
CA MET A 1 -16.94 6.60 -3.43
C MET A 1 -16.00 6.49 -2.25
N LYS A 2 -15.48 5.29 -2.00
CA LYS A 2 -14.48 4.97 -0.98
C LYS A 2 -13.29 4.28 -1.64
N ILE A 3 -12.13 4.38 -1.00
CA ILE A 3 -10.99 3.53 -1.37
C ILE A 3 -11.03 2.28 -0.50
N LYS A 4 -11.03 1.12 -1.15
CA LYS A 4 -10.86 -0.18 -0.50
C LYS A 4 -9.41 -0.60 -0.64
N VAL A 5 -8.79 -0.94 0.49
CA VAL A 5 -7.44 -1.46 0.57
C VAL A 5 -7.50 -2.87 1.14
N ILE A 6 -7.01 -3.84 0.38
CA ILE A 6 -6.76 -5.21 0.86
C ILE A 6 -5.27 -5.32 1.14
N SER A 7 -4.93 -5.47 2.41
CA SER A 7 -3.56 -5.69 2.88
C SER A 7 -3.31 -7.19 2.98
N SER A 8 -2.23 -7.63 2.35
CA SER A 8 -1.73 -8.99 2.42
C SER A 8 -0.22 -8.97 2.47
N ASN A 9 0.39 -10.14 2.42
CA ASN A 9 1.84 -10.30 2.42
C ASN A 9 2.22 -11.57 1.66
N TRP A 10 3.52 -11.75 1.46
CA TRP A 10 4.09 -12.96 0.90
C TRP A 10 5.37 -13.31 1.66
N SER A 11 5.73 -14.58 1.58
CA SER A 11 6.94 -15.15 2.13
C SER A 11 7.53 -16.11 1.11
N GLY A 12 8.85 -16.22 1.04
CA GLY A 12 9.54 -17.27 0.31
C GLY A 12 9.34 -18.67 0.89
N GLU A 13 8.68 -18.79 2.04
CA GLU A 13 8.38 -20.07 2.67
C GLU A 13 7.34 -20.87 1.86
N ARG A 14 7.68 -22.12 1.52
CA ARG A 14 6.91 -22.99 0.61
C ARG A 14 5.46 -23.23 1.04
N ASN A 15 5.15 -23.25 2.34
CA ASN A 15 3.82 -23.56 2.86
C ASN A 15 3.11 -22.33 3.45
N TYR A 16 3.60 -21.13 3.14
CA TYR A 16 3.02 -19.90 3.66
C TYR A 16 1.65 -19.63 3.06
N ILE A 17 0.67 -19.39 3.93
CA ILE A 17 -0.68 -18.97 3.53
C ILE A 17 -0.84 -17.50 3.91
N PRO A 18 -0.90 -16.59 2.93
CA PRO A 18 -1.04 -15.17 3.21
C PRO A 18 -2.41 -14.87 3.82
N LYS A 19 -2.43 -13.96 4.78
CA LYS A 19 -3.68 -13.42 5.33
C LYS A 19 -4.05 -12.15 4.58
N GLU A 20 -5.35 -11.90 4.47
CA GLU A 20 -5.88 -10.68 3.88
C GLU A 20 -6.70 -9.92 4.92
N GLU A 21 -6.47 -8.61 4.97
CA GLU A 21 -7.23 -7.68 5.80
C GLU A 21 -7.79 -6.58 4.91
N GLU A 22 -9.11 -6.40 4.95
CA GLU A 22 -9.79 -5.36 4.19
C GLU A 22 -10.02 -4.11 5.06
N THR A 23 -9.76 -2.94 4.50
CA THR A 23 -10.11 -1.66 5.12
C THR A 23 -10.67 -0.69 4.08
N LEU A 24 -11.73 0.02 4.47
CA LEU A 24 -12.38 1.06 3.67
C LEU A 24 -12.03 2.43 4.23
N TYR A 25 -11.62 3.35 3.36
CA TYR A 25 -11.39 4.74 3.72
C TYR A 25 -12.28 5.69 2.92
N GLU A 26 -12.85 6.66 3.62
CA GLU A 26 -13.50 7.81 2.99
C GLU A 26 -12.46 8.63 2.24
N ILE A 27 -12.78 9.00 0.99
CA ILE A 27 -11.88 9.76 0.13
C ILE A 27 -11.92 11.24 0.52
N GLN A 28 -10.77 11.80 0.87
CA GLN A 28 -10.58 13.20 1.19
C GLN A 28 -9.29 13.69 0.55
N LEU A 29 -9.38 14.76 -0.23
CA LEU A 29 -8.23 15.37 -0.91
C LEU A 29 -7.20 15.88 0.12
N ASN A 30 -5.91 15.70 -0.16
CA ASN A 30 -4.77 16.10 0.67
C ASN A 30 -4.78 15.51 2.09
N LYS A 31 -5.49 14.40 2.28
CA LYS A 31 -5.46 13.64 3.53
C LYS A 31 -4.46 12.51 3.41
N LYS A 32 -3.60 12.41 4.41
CA LYS A 32 -2.74 11.25 4.63
C LYS A 32 -3.51 10.11 5.30
N TYR A 33 -3.33 8.91 4.78
CA TYR A 33 -3.84 7.65 5.31
C TYR A 33 -2.66 6.74 5.64
N THR A 34 -2.54 6.32 6.89
CA THR A 34 -1.57 5.30 7.30
C THR A 34 -2.30 3.97 7.39
N VAL A 35 -2.01 3.06 6.46
CA VAL A 35 -2.66 1.74 6.36
C VAL A 35 -1.95 0.74 7.25
N LYS A 36 -0.62 0.66 7.13
CA LYS A 36 0.19 -0.28 7.89
C LYS A 36 1.45 0.40 8.41
N ALA A 37 1.76 0.13 9.67
CA ALA A 37 2.96 0.59 10.32
C ALA A 37 3.45 -0.47 11.31
N TRP A 38 4.75 -0.50 11.53
CA TRP A 38 5.40 -1.36 12.49
C TRP A 38 5.96 -0.53 13.64
N GLU A 39 5.65 -0.93 14.86
CA GLU A 39 6.24 -0.36 16.08
C GLU A 39 7.39 -1.23 16.58
N PHE A 40 8.50 -0.59 16.94
CA PHE A 40 9.69 -1.23 17.48
C PHE A 40 10.29 -0.36 18.58
N SER A 41 11.05 -0.96 19.50
CA SER A 41 11.84 -0.19 20.47
C SER A 41 13.22 0.06 19.89
N ASP A 42 13.70 1.31 19.93
CA ASP A 42 15.09 1.61 19.61
C ASP A 42 16.04 1.16 20.73
N ALA A 43 17.35 1.34 20.50
CA ALA A 43 18.39 0.93 21.44
C ALA A 43 18.30 1.65 22.80
N GLU A 44 17.61 2.78 22.87
CA GLU A 44 17.37 3.56 24.09
C GLU A 44 16.07 3.16 24.80
N GLY A 45 15.34 2.19 24.25
CA GLY A 45 14.05 1.72 24.77
C GLY A 45 12.86 2.59 24.36
N ASN A 46 13.04 3.60 23.51
CA ASN A 46 11.95 4.44 23.05
C ASN A 46 11.15 3.71 21.98
N LYS A 47 9.82 3.76 22.09
CA LYS A 47 8.93 3.23 21.03
C LYS A 47 9.01 4.13 19.81
N ARG A 48 9.40 3.54 18.68
CA ARG A 48 9.44 4.15 17.36
C ARG A 48 8.43 3.46 16.45
N LYS A 49 8.00 4.17 15.42
CA LYS A 49 7.04 3.69 14.42
C LYS A 49 7.58 3.93 13.02
N VAL A 50 7.64 2.86 12.22
CA VAL A 50 7.91 2.95 10.78
C VAL A 50 6.62 2.71 10.03
N GLU A 51 6.24 3.63 9.15
CA GLU A 51 5.14 3.40 8.23
C GLU A 51 5.61 2.46 7.12
N ILE A 52 4.88 1.37 6.93
CA ILE A 52 5.12 0.42 5.84
C ILE A 52 4.35 0.88 4.61
N PHE A 53 3.08 1.22 4.81
CA PHE A 53 2.25 1.77 3.76
C PHE A 53 1.42 2.94 4.28
N SER A 54 1.73 4.11 3.75
CA SER A 54 0.91 5.29 3.87
C SER A 54 0.84 6.02 2.53
N PHE A 55 -0.27 6.71 2.30
CA PHE A 55 -0.48 7.48 1.08
C PHE A 55 -1.31 8.74 1.34
N GLU A 56 -1.20 9.70 0.44
CA GLU A 56 -2.03 10.91 0.37
C GLU A 56 -2.83 10.88 -0.93
N ILE A 57 -4.08 11.33 -0.90
CA ILE A 57 -4.88 11.52 -2.12
C ILE A 57 -4.57 12.91 -2.69
N THR A 58 -3.94 12.95 -3.86
CA THR A 58 -3.47 14.19 -4.50
C THR A 58 -4.43 14.70 -5.56
N GLN A 59 -5.32 13.84 -6.07
CA GLN A 59 -6.33 14.22 -7.06
C GLN A 59 -7.56 13.32 -6.96
N ILE A 60 -8.74 13.90 -7.19
CA ILE A 60 -10.02 13.18 -7.29
C ILE A 60 -10.66 13.57 -8.63
N GLY A 61 -10.92 12.57 -9.48
CA GLY A 61 -11.76 12.71 -10.66
C GLY A 61 -13.07 11.94 -10.51
N ASP A 62 -13.89 11.95 -11.55
CA ASP A 62 -15.21 11.29 -11.53
C ASP A 62 -15.10 9.76 -11.39
N ASP A 63 -14.13 9.16 -12.09
CA ASP A 63 -13.92 7.71 -12.14
C ASP A 63 -12.49 7.29 -11.72
N TYR A 64 -11.72 8.18 -11.10
CA TYR A 64 -10.37 7.86 -10.63
C TYR A 64 -9.93 8.71 -9.42
N ILE A 65 -8.89 8.25 -8.74
CA ILE A 65 -8.09 9.07 -7.82
C ILE A 65 -6.61 8.92 -8.14
N SER A 66 -5.83 9.96 -7.86
CA SER A 66 -4.36 9.88 -7.81
C SER A 66 -3.91 9.90 -6.36
N ILE A 67 -2.91 9.06 -6.05
CA ILE A 67 -2.31 8.96 -4.73
C ILE A 67 -0.80 9.13 -4.81
N HIS A 68 -0.23 9.71 -3.75
CA HIS A 68 1.20 9.74 -3.49
C HIS A 68 1.53 8.85 -2.28
N CYS A 69 2.36 7.84 -2.46
CA CYS A 69 2.83 6.96 -1.40
C CYS A 69 4.11 7.49 -0.76
N PHE A 70 4.20 7.46 0.57
CA PHE A 70 5.39 7.92 1.29
C PHE A 70 6.56 6.92 1.22
N GLN A 71 6.29 5.69 0.77
CA GLN A 71 7.29 4.67 0.45
C GLN A 71 7.17 4.31 -1.04
N PRO A 72 8.28 3.92 -1.70
CA PRO A 72 8.23 3.43 -3.08
C PRO A 72 7.67 2.00 -3.13
N PHE A 73 6.91 1.70 -4.18
CA PHE A 73 6.32 0.38 -4.41
C PHE A 73 6.56 -0.10 -5.84
N SER A 74 6.59 -1.42 -5.99
CA SER A 74 6.48 -2.06 -7.30
C SER A 74 5.00 -2.20 -7.65
N VAL A 75 4.65 -1.89 -8.90
CA VAL A 75 3.32 -2.18 -9.45
C VAL A 75 3.43 -3.47 -10.22
N ASP A 76 2.61 -4.44 -9.86
CA ASP A 76 2.69 -5.77 -10.46
C ASP A 76 2.08 -5.81 -11.86
N GLU A 77 2.92 -5.59 -12.88
CA GLU A 77 2.61 -5.96 -14.26
C GLU A 77 3.43 -7.17 -14.73
N LYS A 78 4.62 -7.40 -14.15
CA LYS A 78 5.59 -8.46 -14.52
C LYS A 78 6.50 -8.90 -13.36
N GLY A 79 6.02 -8.88 -12.12
CA GLY A 79 6.81 -9.23 -10.92
C GLY A 79 7.35 -8.03 -10.13
N ILE A 80 8.16 -8.30 -9.09
CA ILE A 80 8.65 -7.28 -8.15
C ILE A 80 9.89 -6.58 -8.72
N ASN A 81 9.76 -5.30 -9.05
CA ASN A 81 10.89 -4.45 -9.43
C ASN A 81 11.51 -3.82 -8.18
N LEU A 82 12.54 -4.47 -7.63
CA LEU A 82 13.26 -4.03 -6.42
C LEU A 82 13.92 -2.66 -6.54
N MET A 83 14.20 -2.20 -7.77
CA MET A 83 14.81 -0.89 -8.04
C MET A 83 13.77 0.21 -8.30
N GLY A 84 12.48 -0.12 -8.16
CA GLY A 84 11.38 0.81 -8.34
C GLY A 84 11.49 2.00 -7.38
N LYS A 85 11.31 3.20 -7.90
CA LYS A 85 11.20 4.44 -7.10
C LYS A 85 9.84 5.11 -7.24
N LYS A 86 8.86 4.38 -7.78
CA LYS A 86 7.54 4.94 -8.08
C LYS A 86 6.75 5.11 -6.79
N GLN A 87 6.23 6.31 -6.60
CA GLN A 87 5.44 6.70 -5.43
C GLN A 87 4.06 7.22 -5.84
N ASP A 88 3.91 7.70 -7.06
CA ASP A 88 2.64 8.23 -7.56
C ASP A 88 1.87 7.19 -8.39
N PHE A 89 0.61 6.99 -8.05
CA PHE A 89 -0.26 6.00 -8.68
C PHE A 89 -1.65 6.55 -8.95
N THR A 90 -2.26 6.11 -10.05
CA THR A 90 -3.65 6.42 -10.38
C THR A 90 -4.49 5.15 -10.25
N ILE A 91 -5.60 5.25 -9.52
CA ILE A 91 -6.54 4.17 -9.28
C ILE A 91 -7.82 4.52 -10.01
N ASN A 92 -8.21 3.68 -10.97
CA ASN A 92 -9.45 3.88 -11.71
C ASN A 92 -10.55 2.97 -11.14
N ILE A 93 -11.80 3.39 -11.28
CA ILE A 93 -12.94 2.53 -10.99
C ILE A 93 -12.84 1.25 -11.83
N ASN A 94 -13.14 0.11 -11.20
CA ASN A 94 -13.05 -1.24 -11.79
C ASN A 94 -11.65 -1.68 -12.25
N LYS A 95 -10.60 -0.91 -11.97
CA LYS A 95 -9.21 -1.28 -12.31
C LYS A 95 -8.34 -1.20 -11.05
N PRO A 96 -8.38 -2.22 -10.19
CA PRO A 96 -7.56 -2.26 -8.99
C PRO A 96 -6.08 -2.20 -9.34
N ILE A 97 -5.29 -1.58 -8.47
CA ILE A 97 -3.84 -1.60 -8.55
C ILE A 97 -3.28 -2.47 -7.42
N ARG A 98 -2.19 -3.17 -7.71
CA ARG A 98 -1.49 -4.02 -6.74
C ARG A 98 -0.10 -3.45 -6.50
N LEU A 99 0.14 -2.97 -5.29
CA LEU A 99 1.40 -2.40 -4.83
C LEU A 99 2.14 -3.42 -3.97
N ILE A 100 3.42 -3.66 -4.26
CA ILE A 100 4.24 -4.66 -3.57
C ILE A 100 5.50 -4.00 -3.03
N THR A 101 5.86 -4.30 -1.77
CA THR A 101 7.11 -3.82 -1.17
C THR A 101 8.33 -4.32 -1.94
N LEU A 102 9.40 -3.53 -1.92
CA LEU A 102 10.62 -3.78 -2.70
C LEU A 102 11.57 -4.73 -1.96
N THR A 103 11.14 -5.96 -1.72
CA THR A 103 11.84 -6.95 -0.89
C THR A 103 11.94 -8.32 -1.58
N ILE A 104 12.87 -9.18 -1.15
CA ILE A 104 13.23 -10.46 -1.81
C ILE A 104 12.69 -11.70 -1.09
N ASP A 105 12.70 -11.73 0.24
CA ASP A 105 12.41 -12.96 1.00
C ASP A 105 11.03 -12.95 1.68
N TYR A 106 10.50 -11.76 1.93
CA TYR A 106 9.15 -11.53 2.45
C TYR A 106 8.74 -10.10 2.13
N GLY A 107 7.45 -9.82 2.03
CA GLY A 107 6.98 -8.46 1.76
C GLY A 107 5.48 -8.29 1.91
N ASP A 108 5.04 -7.04 1.88
CA ASP A 108 3.63 -6.67 1.94
C ASP A 108 3.08 -6.40 0.54
N ILE A 109 1.80 -6.72 0.37
CA ILE A 109 1.04 -6.52 -0.86
C ILE A 109 -0.21 -5.73 -0.51
N PHE A 110 -0.44 -4.62 -1.19
CA PHE A 110 -1.61 -3.79 -1.02
C PHE A 110 -2.37 -3.72 -2.33
N THR A 111 -3.60 -4.23 -2.34
CA THR A 111 -4.50 -4.10 -3.49
C THR A 111 -5.47 -2.95 -3.22
N LEU A 112 -5.39 -1.90 -4.02
CA LEU A 112 -6.22 -0.71 -3.89
C LEU A 112 -7.26 -0.68 -5.00
N SER A 113 -8.51 -0.41 -4.63
CA SER A 113 -9.65 -0.31 -5.54
C SER A 113 -10.61 0.78 -5.12
N LEU A 114 -11.36 1.33 -6.09
CA LEU A 114 -12.43 2.27 -5.83
C LEU A 114 -13.77 1.54 -5.80
N VAL A 115 -14.56 1.83 -4.77
CA VAL A 115 -15.94 1.33 -4.58
C VAL A 115 -16.87 2.55 -4.52
N LYS A 116 -17.99 2.53 -5.24
CA LYS A 116 -18.94 3.65 -5.26
C LYS A 116 -19.71 3.73 -3.95
#